data_AF-A0AA38WQ97-F1
#
_entry.id   AF-A0AA38WQ97-F1
#
_cell.length_a   1.000
_cell.length_b   1.000
_cell.length_c   1.000
_cell.angle_alpha   90.00
_cell.angle_beta   90.00
_cell.angle_gamma   90.00
#
_symmetry.space_group_name_H-M   'P 1'
#
loop_
_entity.id
_entity.type
_entity.pdbx_description
1 polymer ?
#
loop_
_entity_poly.entity_id
_entity_poly.type
_entity_poly.pdbx_seq_one_letter_code
_entity_poly.pdbx_strand_id
1 'polypeptide(L)'
;MMIRSVPSRSPAVHRPPLAPSTTICCSSRNNAYIPKLEPFSRSKLDRLVKDPPLIQKSENDLSDYCSTLEGDPSYSCWRAYFELKDLEKEEPKEVVERVILESGGVKSLIGCLHGISEIHKAKKQSEGSNLNNNDHNSSKSENRAATVIGSERASCADGGVPKSREEMEEEEKAKMPDSDFTRLLRSKGRLPAWFSAIPDHETH
;
A
#
# COMPACT_ATOMS: atom_id res chain seq x y z
N MET A 1 -29.62 -77.92 -58.46
CA MET A 1 -30.14 -76.59 -58.06
C MET A 1 -28.96 -75.71 -57.70
N MET A 2 -28.77 -74.63 -58.46
CA MET A 2 -27.62 -73.71 -58.37
C MET A 2 -27.92 -72.61 -57.35
N ILE A 3 -27.06 -72.45 -56.34
CA ILE A 3 -27.12 -71.34 -55.37
C ILE A 3 -26.32 -70.16 -55.91
N ARG A 4 -27.00 -69.02 -56.05
CA ARG A 4 -26.51 -67.77 -56.62
C ARG A 4 -25.69 -66.99 -55.60
N SER A 5 -24.54 -66.47 -56.03
CA SER A 5 -23.73 -65.48 -55.32
C SER A 5 -24.37 -64.09 -55.37
N VAL A 6 -24.22 -63.33 -54.28
CA VAL A 6 -24.32 -61.86 -54.27
C VAL A 6 -23.16 -61.30 -53.42
N PRO A 7 -22.35 -60.37 -53.93
CA PRO A 7 -21.29 -59.73 -53.15
C PRO A 7 -21.84 -58.55 -52.33
N SER A 8 -21.53 -58.55 -51.04
CA SER A 8 -21.77 -57.42 -50.12
C SER A 8 -20.76 -56.30 -50.37
N ARG A 9 -21.26 -55.07 -50.53
CA ARG A 9 -20.51 -53.87 -50.89
C ARG A 9 -20.19 -53.10 -49.61
N SER A 10 -18.92 -53.06 -49.21
CA SER A 10 -18.43 -52.20 -48.11
C SER A 10 -17.93 -50.86 -48.66
N PRO A 11 -18.13 -49.73 -47.97
CA PRO A 11 -17.74 -48.41 -48.45
C PRO A 11 -16.22 -48.18 -48.36
N ALA A 12 -15.68 -47.47 -49.35
CA ALA A 12 -14.30 -47.04 -49.41
C ALA A 12 -14.01 -45.99 -48.32
N VAL A 13 -13.08 -46.30 -47.42
CA VAL A 13 -12.50 -45.33 -46.50
C VAL A 13 -11.43 -44.55 -47.25
N HIS A 14 -11.74 -43.31 -47.62
CA HIS A 14 -10.76 -42.36 -48.12
C HIS A 14 -9.79 -41.99 -47.00
N ARG A 15 -8.52 -42.37 -47.16
CA ARG A 15 -7.41 -41.92 -46.33
C ARG A 15 -6.90 -40.58 -46.88
N PRO A 16 -6.82 -39.50 -46.08
CA PRO A 16 -6.17 -38.28 -46.54
C PRO A 16 -4.65 -38.50 -46.67
N PRO A 17 -3.97 -37.80 -47.59
CA PRO A 17 -2.53 -37.93 -47.76
C PRO A 17 -1.79 -37.32 -46.57
N LEU A 18 -0.72 -38.00 -46.16
CA LEU A 18 0.25 -37.56 -45.16
C LEU A 18 0.85 -36.21 -45.59
N ALA A 19 0.75 -35.19 -44.75
CA ALA A 19 1.41 -33.91 -44.97
C ALA A 19 2.94 -34.10 -45.00
N PRO A 20 3.68 -33.41 -45.89
CA PRO A 20 5.14 -33.42 -45.84
C PRO A 20 5.62 -32.71 -44.57
N SER A 21 6.49 -33.38 -43.82
CA SER A 21 7.27 -32.76 -42.75
C SER A 21 8.12 -31.66 -43.39
N THR A 22 7.76 -30.39 -43.17
CA THR A 22 8.59 -29.25 -43.56
C THR A 22 9.84 -29.24 -42.70
N THR A 23 10.91 -29.85 -43.17
CA THR A 23 12.25 -29.64 -42.62
C THR A 23 12.65 -28.19 -42.93
N ILE A 24 12.56 -27.32 -41.93
CA ILE A 24 13.02 -25.94 -42.03
C ILE A 24 14.55 -25.98 -42.13
N CYS A 25 15.06 -25.91 -43.35
CA CYS A 25 16.50 -25.78 -43.60
C CYS A 25 16.87 -24.29 -43.47
N CYS A 26 17.20 -23.87 -42.26
CA CYS A 26 17.71 -22.52 -42.01
C CYS A 26 19.05 -22.35 -42.71
N SER A 27 19.02 -21.73 -43.89
CA SER A 27 20.22 -21.26 -44.58
C SER A 27 20.85 -20.16 -43.73
N SER A 28 21.90 -20.51 -42.98
CA SER A 28 22.73 -19.56 -42.23
C SER A 28 23.45 -18.64 -43.21
N ARG A 29 22.79 -17.55 -43.61
CA ARG A 29 23.47 -16.41 -44.21
C ARG A 29 24.24 -15.73 -43.08
N ASN A 30 25.55 -15.67 -43.28
CA ASN A 30 26.55 -15.10 -42.39
C ASN A 30 26.22 -13.61 -42.13
N ASN A 31 25.36 -13.33 -41.15
CA ASN A 31 25.02 -11.98 -40.73
C ASN A 31 26.06 -11.55 -39.67
N ALA A 32 27.15 -10.94 -40.13
CA ALA A 32 28.22 -10.41 -39.29
C ALA A 32 27.80 -9.26 -38.34
N TYR A 33 26.51 -8.90 -38.33
CA TYR A 33 25.94 -7.81 -37.55
C TYR A 33 24.57 -8.19 -36.95
N ILE A 34 24.43 -9.39 -36.38
CA ILE A 34 23.37 -9.65 -35.42
C ILE A 34 24.02 -9.49 -34.04
N PRO A 35 23.70 -8.44 -33.27
CA PRO A 35 24.08 -8.37 -31.87
C PRO A 35 23.59 -9.66 -31.21
N LYS A 36 24.52 -10.49 -30.71
CA LYS A 36 24.17 -11.74 -30.04
C LYS A 36 23.40 -11.39 -28.77
N LEU A 37 22.08 -11.34 -28.89
CA LEU A 37 21.20 -11.21 -27.74
C LEU A 37 21.42 -12.44 -26.86
N GLU A 38 21.55 -12.19 -25.57
CA GLU A 38 21.56 -13.23 -24.54
C GLU A 38 20.43 -14.25 -24.83
N PRO A 39 20.71 -15.57 -24.79
CA PRO A 39 19.69 -16.58 -24.98
C PRO A 39 18.47 -16.31 -24.09
N PHE A 40 17.26 -16.36 -24.67
CA PHE A 40 16.00 -16.19 -23.91
C PHE A 40 15.86 -17.22 -22.78
N SER A 41 16.59 -18.33 -22.86
CA SER A 41 16.76 -19.32 -21.80
C SER A 41 17.83 -18.88 -20.80
N ARG A 42 17.55 -17.84 -20.00
CA ARG A 42 18.32 -17.62 -18.77
C ARG A 42 18.06 -18.79 -17.82
N SER A 43 19.12 -19.38 -17.27
CA SER A 43 18.98 -20.41 -16.24
C SER A 43 18.29 -19.80 -15.01
N LYS A 44 17.49 -20.59 -14.29
CA LYS A 44 16.81 -20.14 -13.05
C LYS A 44 17.79 -19.53 -12.04
N LEU A 45 19.05 -19.99 -12.09
CA LEU A 45 20.15 -19.51 -11.26
C LEU A 45 20.65 -18.11 -11.69
N ASP A 46 20.69 -17.78 -12.99
CA ASP A 46 21.12 -16.45 -13.44
C ASP A 46 20.09 -15.35 -13.09
N ARG A 47 18.81 -15.71 -12.96
CA ARG A 47 17.77 -14.82 -12.41
C ARG A 47 17.95 -14.62 -10.90
N LEU A 48 18.19 -15.70 -10.16
CA LEU A 48 18.39 -15.64 -8.70
C LEU A 48 19.61 -14.79 -8.29
N VAL A 49 20.65 -14.73 -9.12
CA VAL A 49 21.89 -13.98 -8.83
C VAL A 49 21.79 -12.49 -9.18
N LYS A 50 20.96 -12.10 -10.17
CA LYS A 50 20.77 -10.70 -10.55
C LYS A 50 19.57 -10.03 -9.88
N ASP A 51 18.51 -10.77 -9.60
CA ASP A 51 17.30 -10.19 -9.04
C ASP A 51 17.51 -9.98 -7.53
N PRO A 52 17.28 -8.75 -7.00
CA PRO A 52 17.27 -8.52 -5.57
C PRO A 52 16.35 -9.53 -4.89
N PRO A 53 16.65 -9.95 -3.65
CA PRO A 53 15.76 -10.84 -2.91
C PRO A 53 14.34 -10.27 -2.94
N LEU A 54 13.34 -11.12 -3.24
CA LEU A 54 11.97 -10.70 -3.54
C LEU A 54 11.40 -9.78 -2.43
N ILE A 55 11.79 -10.06 -1.19
CA ILE A 55 11.48 -9.27 0.01
C ILE A 55 12.00 -7.83 -0.14
N GLN A 56 13.28 -7.65 -0.46
CA GLN A 56 13.88 -6.32 -0.66
C GLN A 56 13.23 -5.56 -1.81
N LYS A 57 12.85 -6.26 -2.89
CA LYS A 57 12.09 -5.62 -3.97
C LYS A 57 10.72 -5.13 -3.47
N SER A 58 9.98 -5.97 -2.76
CA SER A 58 8.67 -5.60 -2.22
C SER A 58 8.75 -4.48 -1.18
N GLU A 59 9.84 -4.42 -0.43
CA GLU A 59 10.14 -3.36 0.53
C GLU A 59 10.33 -2.00 -0.17
N ASN A 60 11.14 -1.97 -1.23
CA ASN A 60 11.33 -0.78 -2.04
C ASN A 60 10.02 -0.36 -2.73
N ASP A 61 9.29 -1.32 -3.31
CA ASP A 61 8.00 -1.06 -3.95
C ASP A 61 6.98 -0.47 -2.95
N LEU A 62 6.99 -0.96 -1.68
CA LEU A 62 6.19 -0.40 -0.59
C LEU A 62 6.63 1.00 -0.23
N SER A 63 7.93 1.26 -0.02
CA SER A 63 8.41 2.60 0.35
C SER A 63 8.10 3.63 -0.73
N ASP A 64 8.28 3.25 -2.00
CA ASP A 64 7.95 4.09 -3.15
C ASP A 64 6.45 4.38 -3.16
N TYR A 65 5.60 3.37 -2.99
CA TYR A 65 4.16 3.55 -2.95
C TYR A 65 3.71 4.41 -1.75
N CYS A 66 4.23 4.18 -0.55
CA CYS A 66 3.88 4.95 0.64
C CYS A 66 4.27 6.43 0.49
N SER A 67 5.35 6.73 -0.23
CA SER A 67 5.77 8.11 -0.51
C SER A 67 4.81 8.88 -1.43
N THR A 68 3.96 8.17 -2.20
CA THR A 68 2.95 8.79 -3.07
C THR A 68 1.63 9.11 -2.37
N LEU A 69 1.45 8.64 -1.13
CA LEU A 69 0.23 8.82 -0.35
C LEU A 69 0.39 9.94 0.69
N GLU A 70 -0.71 10.59 1.05
CA GLU A 70 -0.79 11.58 2.12
C GLU A 70 -1.89 11.22 3.12
N GLY A 71 -1.76 11.66 4.38
CA GLY A 71 -2.74 11.44 5.45
C GLY A 71 -2.80 10.02 6.00
N ASP A 72 -3.97 9.57 6.45
CA ASP A 72 -4.16 8.26 7.08
C ASP A 72 -3.73 7.06 6.20
N PRO A 73 -3.97 7.06 4.87
CA PRO A 73 -3.48 6.00 3.99
C PRO A 73 -1.96 5.87 3.97
N SER A 74 -1.22 6.99 4.10
CA SER A 74 0.25 6.94 4.13
C SER A 74 0.74 6.35 5.45
N TYR A 75 0.11 6.71 6.57
CA TYR A 75 0.42 6.11 7.87
C TYR A 75 0.15 4.61 7.90
N SER A 76 -1.00 4.16 7.37
CA SER A 76 -1.30 2.73 7.25
C SER A 76 -0.29 2.00 6.36
N CYS A 77 0.11 2.61 5.24
CA CYS A 77 1.11 2.05 4.34
C CYS A 77 2.48 1.87 5.02
N TRP A 78 2.97 2.90 5.70
CA TRP A 78 4.24 2.83 6.44
C TRP A 78 4.17 1.84 7.60
N ARG A 79 3.00 1.69 8.25
CA ARG A 79 2.79 0.62 9.24
C ARG A 79 2.95 -0.76 8.61
N ALA A 80 2.36 -1.01 7.45
CA ALA A 80 2.52 -2.29 6.74
C ALA A 80 3.98 -2.56 6.36
N TYR A 81 4.74 -1.53 5.98
CA TYR A 81 6.18 -1.64 5.73
C TYR A 81 6.93 -2.21 6.96
N PHE A 82 6.65 -1.69 8.17
CA PHE A 82 7.25 -2.22 9.39
C PHE A 82 6.75 -3.63 9.74
N GLU A 83 5.47 -3.92 9.49
CA GLU A 83 4.92 -5.26 9.70
C GLU A 83 5.56 -6.30 8.78
N LEU A 84 5.90 -5.95 7.53
CA LEU A 84 6.68 -6.81 6.64
C LEU A 84 8.07 -7.09 7.21
N LYS A 85 8.74 -6.06 7.76
CA LYS A 85 10.05 -6.20 8.41
C LYS A 85 10.02 -7.05 9.67
N ASP A 86 8.93 -7.00 10.42
CA ASP A 86 8.76 -7.84 11.59
C ASP A 86 8.42 -9.27 11.19
N LEU A 87 7.63 -9.46 10.13
CA LEU A 87 7.36 -10.79 9.58
C LEU A 87 8.64 -11.45 9.02
N GLU A 88 9.55 -10.67 8.41
CA GLU A 88 10.87 -11.16 7.98
C GLU A 88 11.74 -11.68 9.15
N LYS A 89 11.52 -11.17 10.37
CA LYS A 89 12.24 -11.62 11.58
C LYS A 89 11.58 -12.81 12.26
N GLU A 90 10.25 -12.86 12.27
CA GLU A 90 9.48 -13.89 13.00
C GLU A 90 9.31 -15.17 12.19
N GLU A 91 9.13 -15.06 10.86
CA GLU A 91 8.81 -16.18 9.98
C GLU A 91 9.98 -16.50 9.01
N PRO A 92 10.06 -17.75 8.50
CA PRO A 92 11.05 -18.09 7.49
C PRO A 92 10.80 -17.33 6.18
N LYS A 93 11.89 -16.95 5.50
CA LYS A 93 11.86 -16.16 4.26
C LYS A 93 10.92 -16.71 3.19
N GLU A 94 10.83 -18.03 3.08
CA GLU A 94 9.96 -18.73 2.12
C GLU A 94 8.47 -18.44 2.33
N VAL A 95 8.04 -18.26 3.58
CA VAL A 95 6.64 -17.92 3.91
C VAL A 95 6.38 -16.45 3.57
N VAL A 96 7.33 -15.56 3.89
CA VAL A 96 7.22 -14.13 3.55
C VAL A 96 7.15 -13.92 2.04
N GLU A 97 7.99 -14.60 1.28
CA GLU A 97 7.97 -14.57 -0.18
C GLU A 97 6.65 -15.08 -0.76
N ARG A 98 6.07 -16.13 -0.16
CA ARG A 98 4.76 -16.63 -0.55
C ARG A 98 3.67 -15.57 -0.37
N VAL A 99 3.65 -14.88 0.78
CA VAL A 99 2.68 -13.79 1.05
C VAL A 99 2.81 -12.70 -0.01
N ILE A 100 4.03 -12.32 -0.38
CA ILE A 100 4.28 -11.31 -1.42
C ILE A 100 3.74 -11.76 -2.78
N LEU A 101 3.95 -13.02 -3.16
CA LEU A 101 3.46 -13.58 -4.42
C LEU A 101 1.93 -13.71 -4.45
N GLU A 102 1.33 -14.18 -3.36
CA GLU A 102 -0.13 -14.38 -3.22
C GLU A 102 -0.88 -13.04 -3.21
N SER A 103 -0.28 -12.00 -2.65
CA SER A 103 -0.88 -10.67 -2.58
C SER A 103 -1.08 -10.01 -3.96
N GLY A 104 -0.31 -10.41 -4.98
CA GLY A 104 -0.51 -9.95 -6.36
C GLY A 104 -0.36 -8.44 -6.62
N GLY A 105 0.09 -7.65 -5.64
CA GLY A 105 0.32 -6.21 -5.77
C GLY A 105 0.46 -5.47 -4.43
N VAL A 106 1.07 -4.28 -4.46
CA VAL A 106 1.44 -3.49 -3.27
C VAL A 106 0.24 -3.08 -2.41
N LYS A 107 -0.86 -2.66 -3.04
CA LYS A 107 -2.09 -2.25 -2.31
C LYS A 107 -2.74 -3.41 -1.55
N SER A 108 -2.77 -4.58 -2.18
CA SER A 108 -3.30 -5.79 -1.54
C SER A 108 -2.36 -6.29 -0.45
N LEU A 109 -1.05 -6.23 -0.71
CA LEU A 109 -0.01 -6.62 0.24
C LEU A 109 -0.13 -5.83 1.56
N ILE A 110 -0.37 -4.52 1.50
CA ILE A 110 -0.60 -3.69 2.70
C ILE A 110 -1.74 -4.26 3.57
N GLY A 111 -2.88 -4.60 2.95
CA GLY A 111 -4.01 -5.19 3.67
C GLY A 111 -3.70 -6.58 4.22
N CYS A 112 -3.00 -7.42 3.45
CA CYS A 112 -2.56 -8.74 3.90
C CYS A 112 -1.62 -8.65 5.11
N LEU A 113 -0.68 -7.70 5.11
CA LEU A 113 0.27 -7.51 6.20
C LEU A 113 -0.42 -7.07 7.50
N HIS A 114 -1.38 -6.14 7.40
CA HIS A 114 -2.22 -5.77 8.54
C HIS A 114 -2.98 -6.97 9.11
N GLY A 115 -3.61 -7.78 8.24
CA GLY A 115 -4.34 -8.97 8.68
C GLY A 115 -3.44 -10.01 9.36
N ILE A 116 -2.25 -10.29 8.79
CA ILE A 116 -1.29 -11.24 9.37
C ILE A 116 -0.77 -10.73 10.73
N SER A 117 -0.45 -9.43 10.82
CA SER A 117 -0.03 -8.76 12.05
C SER A 117 -1.09 -8.88 13.15
N GLU A 118 -2.36 -8.64 12.83
CA GLU A 118 -3.48 -8.81 13.76
C GLU A 118 -3.64 -10.25 14.22
N ILE A 119 -3.52 -11.23 13.32
CA ILE A 119 -3.57 -12.66 13.66
C ILE A 119 -2.39 -13.04 14.55
N HIS A 120 -1.17 -12.55 14.29
CA HIS A 120 0.01 -12.81 15.10
C HIS A 120 -0.15 -12.23 16.51
N LYS A 121 -0.71 -11.01 16.63
CA LYS A 121 -1.02 -10.39 17.92
C LYS A 121 -2.09 -11.16 18.68
N ALA A 122 -3.18 -11.55 18.01
CA ALA A 122 -4.25 -12.34 18.61
C ALA A 122 -3.75 -13.72 19.07
N LYS A 123 -2.88 -14.36 18.28
CA LYS A 123 -2.24 -15.63 18.66
C LYS A 123 -1.35 -15.46 19.90
N LYS A 124 -0.49 -14.44 19.93
CA LYS A 124 0.34 -14.10 21.11
C LYS A 124 -0.52 -13.81 22.35
N GLN A 125 -1.67 -13.16 22.19
CA GLN A 125 -2.62 -12.96 23.27
C GLN A 125 -3.30 -14.25 23.72
N SER A 126 -3.69 -15.14 22.80
CA SER A 126 -4.31 -16.43 23.16
C SER A 126 -3.36 -17.41 23.84
N GLU A 127 -2.07 -17.35 23.52
CA GLU A 127 -1.03 -18.15 24.17
C GLU A 127 -0.56 -17.50 25.49
N GLY A 128 -0.69 -16.17 25.62
CA GLY A 128 -0.33 -15.39 26.81
C GLY A 128 -1.47 -15.04 27.77
N SER A 129 -2.73 -15.41 27.47
CA SER A 129 -3.94 -15.07 28.24
C SER A 129 -4.09 -15.86 29.54
N ASN A 130 -3.01 -16.05 30.29
CA ASN A 130 -3.08 -16.14 31.74
C ASN A 130 -2.74 -14.82 32.43
N LEU A 131 -2.24 -13.79 31.73
CA LEU A 131 -1.96 -12.49 32.34
C LEU A 131 -2.27 -11.33 31.40
N ASN A 132 -3.19 -10.48 31.87
CA ASN A 132 -3.45 -9.10 31.43
C ASN A 132 -4.48 -8.88 30.32
N ASN A 133 -5.73 -8.76 30.78
CA ASN A 133 -6.74 -7.94 30.12
C ASN A 133 -6.27 -6.48 30.14
N ASN A 134 -5.99 -5.95 28.96
CA ASN A 134 -6.31 -4.57 28.62
C ASN A 134 -6.30 -4.49 27.10
N ASP A 135 -7.44 -4.14 26.49
CA ASP A 135 -7.43 -3.13 25.45
C ASP A 135 -8.86 -2.70 25.11
N HIS A 136 -9.15 -1.46 25.49
CA HIS A 136 -10.07 -0.59 24.79
C HIS A 136 -9.54 -0.33 23.39
N ASN A 137 -10.32 -0.67 22.36
CA ASN A 137 -10.71 0.22 21.25
C ASN A 137 -11.36 -0.61 20.13
N SER A 138 -12.67 -0.76 20.22
CA SER A 138 -13.52 -1.25 19.13
C SER A 138 -14.15 -0.04 18.43
N SER A 139 -13.60 0.34 17.28
CA SER A 139 -14.24 1.28 16.36
C SER A 139 -15.24 0.55 15.47
N LYS A 140 -16.47 0.49 15.98
CA LYS A 140 -17.75 0.78 15.29
C LYS A 140 -17.78 0.59 13.76
N SER A 141 -18.43 -0.48 13.32
CA SER A 141 -19.17 -0.51 12.05
C SER A 141 -20.65 -0.63 12.37
N GLU A 142 -21.48 0.32 11.93
CA GLU A 142 -22.83 0.03 11.47
C GLU A 142 -23.48 1.25 10.82
N ASN A 143 -24.33 0.95 9.85
CA ASN A 143 -24.65 1.80 8.72
C ASN A 143 -26.12 2.20 8.86
N ARG A 144 -26.36 3.52 8.82
CA ARG A 144 -27.46 4.19 8.10
C ARG A 144 -28.92 3.79 8.44
N ALA A 145 -29.59 4.67 9.18
CA ALA A 145 -30.99 5.02 8.91
C ALA A 145 -31.21 6.51 9.21
N ALA A 146 -31.69 7.23 8.20
CA ALA A 146 -31.95 8.66 8.24
C ALA A 146 -33.22 8.97 9.04
N THR A 147 -33.19 10.01 9.88
CA THR A 147 -34.32 10.93 10.08
C THR A 147 -33.79 12.28 10.56
N VAL A 148 -34.11 13.29 9.75
CA VAL A 148 -34.15 14.74 9.90
C VAL A 148 -34.28 15.26 11.36
N ILE A 149 -33.53 16.32 11.70
CA ILE A 149 -33.94 17.67 12.19
C ILE A 149 -32.68 18.30 12.83
N GLY A 150 -32.42 19.57 12.51
CA GLY A 150 -31.15 20.27 12.74
C GLY A 150 -30.62 20.27 14.18
N SER A 151 -29.29 20.30 14.28
CA SER A 151 -28.58 20.65 15.50
C SER A 151 -27.31 21.39 15.10
N GLU A 152 -27.12 22.53 15.76
CA GLU A 152 -26.08 23.51 15.59
C GLU A 152 -24.68 22.89 15.60
N ARG A 153 -23.74 23.60 14.98
CA ARG A 153 -22.30 23.32 15.07
C ARG A 153 -21.94 23.12 16.54
N ALA A 154 -21.77 21.86 16.94
CA ALA A 154 -21.07 21.52 18.17
C ALA A 154 -19.62 21.95 17.97
N SER A 155 -19.34 23.20 18.32
CA SER A 155 -17.98 23.64 18.58
C SER A 155 -17.44 22.72 19.66
N CYS A 156 -16.43 21.93 19.34
CA CYS A 156 -15.57 21.34 20.34
C CYS A 156 -15.05 22.52 21.17
N ALA A 157 -15.60 22.70 22.37
CA ALA A 157 -15.00 23.54 23.37
C ALA A 157 -13.66 22.89 23.67
N ASP A 158 -12.60 23.41 23.04
CA ASP A 158 -11.24 23.11 23.44
C ASP A 158 -11.14 23.50 24.90
N GLY A 159 -11.06 22.50 25.78
CA GLY A 159 -10.90 22.65 27.21
C GLY A 159 -9.49 23.15 27.52
N GLY A 160 -9.10 24.27 26.91
CA GLY A 160 -7.85 24.96 27.16
C GLY A 160 -7.85 25.45 28.59
N VAL A 161 -7.05 24.81 29.43
CA VAL A 161 -6.63 25.37 30.73
C VAL A 161 -6.20 26.82 30.47
N PRO A 162 -6.69 27.81 31.25
CA PRO A 162 -6.26 29.19 31.07
C PRO A 162 -4.75 29.24 31.17
N LYS A 163 -4.09 29.82 30.15
CA LYS A 163 -2.64 29.91 30.05
C LYS A 163 -2.05 30.31 31.40
N SER A 164 -1.05 29.56 31.85
CA SER A 164 -0.40 29.88 33.12
C SER A 164 0.34 31.21 33.00
N ARG A 165 0.50 31.94 34.10
CA ARG A 165 1.20 33.24 34.10
C ARG A 165 2.64 33.14 33.56
N GLU A 166 3.28 31.99 33.79
CA GLU A 166 4.63 31.69 33.32
C GLU A 166 4.68 31.50 31.79
N GLU A 167 3.71 30.80 31.22
CA GLU A 167 3.58 30.60 29.77
C GLU A 167 3.35 31.93 29.03
N MET A 168 2.62 32.87 29.65
CA MET A 168 2.39 34.19 29.08
C MET A 168 3.67 35.05 29.03
N GLU A 169 4.56 34.92 30.02
CA GLU A 169 5.83 35.63 30.08
C GLU A 169 6.86 35.03 29.10
N GLU A 170 6.88 33.71 28.95
CA GLU A 170 7.75 33.03 27.97
C GLU A 170 7.35 33.37 26.53
N GLU A 171 6.04 33.43 26.22
CA GLU A 171 5.54 33.90 24.93
C GLU A 171 5.92 35.36 24.64
N GLU A 172 5.95 36.23 25.67
CA GLU A 172 6.40 37.61 25.50
C GLU A 172 7.91 37.67 25.22
N LYS A 173 8.69 36.86 25.93
CA LYS A 173 10.14 36.80 25.77
C LYS A 173 10.60 36.15 24.46
N ALA A 174 9.80 35.23 23.92
CA ALA A 174 10.06 34.56 22.65
C ALA A 174 9.66 35.38 21.42
N LYS A 175 8.94 36.50 21.59
CA LYS A 175 8.60 37.40 20.48
C LYS A 175 9.88 38.04 19.93
N MET A 176 10.05 37.96 18.61
CA MET A 176 11.12 38.70 17.93
C MET A 176 10.95 40.21 18.22
N PRO A 177 12.05 40.93 18.46
CA PRO A 177 11.99 42.37 18.68
C PRO A 177 11.32 43.05 17.49
N ASP A 178 10.30 43.86 17.77
CA ASP A 178 9.61 44.63 16.75
C ASP A 178 10.58 45.60 16.06
N SER A 179 10.48 45.71 14.74
CA SER A 179 11.16 46.76 13.99
C SER A 179 10.65 48.15 14.40
N ASP A 180 11.47 49.19 14.25
CA ASP A 180 11.08 50.58 14.54
C ASP A 180 9.80 51.00 13.81
N PHE A 181 9.60 50.48 12.59
CA PHE A 181 8.42 50.73 11.78
C PHE A 181 7.15 50.09 12.39
N THR A 182 7.24 48.83 12.84
CA THR A 182 6.11 48.13 13.49
C THR A 182 5.72 48.81 14.80
N ARG A 183 6.71 49.26 15.58
CA ARG A 183 6.49 50.01 16.83
C ARG A 183 5.76 51.32 16.60
N LEU A 184 6.11 52.06 15.54
CA LEU A 184 5.44 53.31 15.15
C LEU A 184 3.99 53.09 14.68
N LEU A 185 3.72 52.00 13.96
CA LEU A 185 2.36 51.67 13.51
C LEU A 185 1.44 51.34 14.70
N ARG A 186 1.94 50.55 15.67
CA ARG A 186 1.21 50.22 16.89
C ARG A 186 0.94 51.46 17.76
N SER A 187 1.91 52.37 17.92
CA SER A 187 1.71 53.61 18.69
C SER A 187 0.72 54.58 18.03
N LYS A 188 0.57 54.52 16.70
CA LYS A 188 -0.43 55.30 15.95
C LYS A 188 -1.80 54.63 15.84
N GLY A 189 -2.03 53.51 16.54
CA GLY A 189 -3.30 52.77 16.52
C GLY A 189 -3.64 52.16 15.16
N ARG A 190 -2.66 52.06 14.25
CA ARG A 190 -2.86 51.52 12.91
C ARG A 190 -2.27 50.13 12.86
N LEU A 191 -3.14 49.12 12.91
CA LEU A 191 -2.72 47.74 12.72
C LEU A 191 -2.16 47.58 11.29
N PRO A 192 -1.07 46.80 11.11
CA PRO A 192 -0.58 46.45 9.78
C PRO A 192 -1.70 45.84 8.92
N ALA A 193 -1.68 46.07 7.61
CA ALA A 193 -2.75 45.63 6.71
C ALA A 193 -2.98 44.10 6.68
N TRP A 194 -2.01 43.32 7.16
CA TRP A 194 -2.08 41.86 7.27
C TRP A 194 -2.59 41.38 8.64
N PHE A 195 -2.75 42.27 9.61
CA PHE A 195 -3.22 41.95 10.96
C PHE A 195 -4.67 42.41 11.13
N SER A 196 -5.60 41.45 11.13
CA SER A 196 -6.99 41.69 11.52
C SER A 196 -7.13 41.45 13.01
N ALA A 197 -7.55 42.47 13.77
CA ALA A 197 -7.89 42.26 15.17
C ALA A 197 -9.01 41.21 15.27
N ILE A 198 -8.88 40.27 16.20
CA ILE A 198 -9.92 39.32 16.53
C ILE A 198 -11.09 40.14 17.09
N PRO A 199 -12.32 40.00 16.56
CA PRO A 199 -13.47 40.74 17.08
C PRO A 199 -13.68 40.41 18.56
N ASP A 200 -13.74 41.46 19.39
CA ASP A 200 -14.16 41.33 20.79
C ASP A 200 -15.59 40.76 20.78
N HIS A 201 -15.75 39.49 21.17
CA HIS A 201 -17.07 38.94 21.40
C HIS A 201 -17.48 39.38 22.80
N GLU A 202 -18.36 40.37 22.88
CA GLU A 202 -18.97 40.81 24.13
C GLU A 202 -19.67 39.62 24.80
N THR A 203 -19.12 39.14 25.90
CA THR A 203 -19.81 38.26 26.84
C THR A 203 -20.74 39.12 27.68
N HIS A 204 -22.04 39.04 27.40
CA HIS A 204 -23.11 39.66 28.17
C HIS A 204 -23.90 38.62 28.96
#